data_AF-A0A521YDF0-F1
#
_entry.id   AF-A0A521YDF0-F1
#
_cell.length_a   1.000
_cell.length_b   1.000
_cell.length_c   1.000
_cell.angle_alpha   90.00
_cell.angle_beta   90.00
_cell.angle_gamma   90.00
#
_symmetry.space_group_name_H-M   'P 1'
#
loop_
_entity.id
_entity.type
_entity.pdbx_description
1 polymer ?
#
loop_
_entity_poly.entity_id
_entity_poly.type
_entity_poly.pdbx_seq_one_letter_code
_entity_poly.pdbx_strand_id
1 'polypeptide(L)'
;MPQMTLYAPDITCDHCIATIKKTATGVGGVQFIDGDPESRSFRLDVPSGAAFDAVAAALADEGYPLGGPEDAPTGGGMASAVNVTLMPMAGAAPAKRAFVPTYAPQATSTGADVVYSCPCGSTTEVFHYDRSRAEQKPEACCNHQVLVAPDAAARLRTLEGYEVIDVQRVTMPWGQPVEAAMAVRR
;
A
#
# COMPACT_ATOMS: atom_id res chain seq x y z
N MET A 1 17.34 4.34 -10.31
CA MET A 1 16.80 2.96 -10.38
C MET A 1 16.04 2.74 -9.07
N PRO A 2 14.79 2.28 -9.13
CA PRO A 2 13.89 2.33 -7.99
C PRO A 2 14.16 1.17 -7.02
N GLN A 3 14.57 1.52 -5.81
CA GLN A 3 14.82 0.56 -4.73
C GLN A 3 13.54 0.35 -3.94
N MET A 4 13.19 -0.91 -3.66
CA MET A 4 12.08 -1.22 -2.77
C MET A 4 12.48 -2.26 -1.74
N THR A 5 11.85 -2.17 -0.56
CA THR A 5 11.97 -3.15 0.52
C THR A 5 10.81 -4.12 0.43
N LEU A 6 11.13 -5.41 0.43
CA LEU A 6 10.19 -6.52 0.47
C LEU A 6 10.33 -7.28 1.78
N TYR A 7 9.28 -7.99 2.17
CA TYR A 7 9.23 -8.81 3.36
C TYR A 7 8.98 -10.27 2.95
N ALA A 8 9.73 -11.19 3.55
CA ALA A 8 9.48 -12.62 3.40
C ALA A 8 9.59 -13.30 4.77
N PRO A 9 8.48 -13.82 5.32
CA PRO A 9 8.41 -14.34 6.69
C PRO A 9 9.29 -15.58 6.90
N ASP A 10 9.58 -16.32 5.83
CA ASP A 10 10.39 -17.54 5.85
C ASP A 10 11.91 -17.28 5.91
N ILE A 11 12.35 -16.02 5.84
CA ILE A 11 13.77 -15.67 6.02
C ILE A 11 14.13 -15.80 7.49
N THR A 12 15.02 -16.75 7.79
CA THR A 12 15.47 -17.04 9.16
C THR A 12 16.99 -17.03 9.33
N CYS A 13 17.77 -16.96 8.24
CA CYS A 13 19.23 -16.93 8.29
C CYS A 13 19.85 -16.33 7.01
N ASP A 14 21.15 -16.03 7.05
CA ASP A 14 21.91 -15.49 5.92
C ASP A 14 21.90 -16.42 4.68
N HIS A 15 21.76 -17.74 4.87
CA HIS A 15 21.61 -18.67 3.74
C HIS A 15 20.30 -18.44 2.97
N CYS A 16 19.21 -18.07 3.63
CA CYS A 16 17.95 -17.72 2.96
C CYS A 16 18.14 -16.46 2.11
N ILE A 17 18.81 -15.43 2.65
CA ILE A 17 19.13 -14.19 1.93
C ILE A 17 19.97 -14.50 0.68
N ALA A 18 20.96 -15.39 0.79
CA ALA A 18 21.80 -15.78 -0.35
C ALA A 18 21.01 -16.49 -1.46
N THR A 19 20.05 -17.36 -1.09
CA THR A 19 19.15 -18.01 -2.05
C THR A 19 18.24 -16.99 -2.73
N ILE A 20 17.60 -16.12 -1.96
CA ILE A 20 16.74 -15.04 -2.47
C ILE A 20 17.53 -14.13 -3.42
N LYS A 21 18.76 -13.76 -3.05
CA LYS A 21 19.65 -12.98 -3.90
C LYS A 21 19.91 -13.69 -5.23
N LYS A 22 20.20 -14.99 -5.22
CA LYS A 22 20.45 -15.77 -6.44
C LYS A 22 19.21 -15.84 -7.33
N THR A 23 18.04 -16.09 -6.74
CA THR A 23 16.76 -16.16 -7.47
C THR A 23 16.37 -14.79 -8.03
N ALA A 24 16.46 -13.74 -7.21
CA ALA A 24 16.13 -12.37 -7.62
C ALA A 24 17.07 -11.86 -8.72
N THR A 25 18.38 -12.08 -8.60
CA THR A 25 19.36 -11.70 -9.65
C THR A 25 19.28 -12.57 -10.91
N GLY A 26 18.58 -13.71 -10.85
CA GLY A 26 18.23 -14.52 -12.02
C GLY A 26 17.13 -13.90 -12.88
N VAL A 27 16.34 -12.97 -12.33
CA VAL A 27 15.34 -12.21 -13.09
C VAL A 27 16.01 -11.03 -13.78
N GLY A 28 15.90 -10.98 -15.10
CA GLY A 28 16.60 -10.01 -15.95
C GLY A 28 16.37 -8.56 -15.51
N GLY A 29 17.45 -7.89 -15.10
CA GLY A 29 17.47 -6.47 -14.74
C GLY A 29 17.28 -6.15 -13.26
N VAL A 30 17.07 -7.15 -12.40
CA VAL A 30 16.92 -6.96 -10.94
C VAL A 30 18.29 -6.95 -10.25
N GLN A 31 18.52 -6.00 -9.35
CA GLN A 31 19.72 -5.96 -8.51
C GLN A 31 19.38 -6.11 -7.04
N PHE A 32 20.03 -7.05 -6.37
CA PHE A 32 19.91 -7.19 -4.92
C PHE A 32 20.79 -6.14 -4.23
N ILE A 33 20.19 -5.27 -3.43
CA ILE A 33 20.90 -4.20 -2.71
C ILE A 33 21.40 -4.73 -1.37
N ASP A 34 20.48 -5.27 -0.57
CA ASP A 34 20.74 -5.60 0.83
C ASP A 34 19.66 -6.51 1.39
N GLY A 35 19.96 -7.23 2.47
CA GLY A 35 18.99 -8.13 3.09
C GLY A 35 19.31 -8.37 4.55
N ASP A 36 18.28 -8.30 5.37
CA ASP A 36 18.39 -8.39 6.83
C ASP A 36 17.48 -9.52 7.34
N PRO A 37 18.07 -10.63 7.83
CA PRO A 37 17.32 -11.75 8.37
C PRO A 37 16.67 -11.43 9.73
N GLU A 38 17.16 -10.45 10.49
CA GLU A 38 16.52 -10.07 11.77
C GLU A 38 15.18 -9.37 11.52
N SER A 39 15.14 -8.48 10.52
CA SER A 39 13.91 -7.78 10.11
C SER A 39 13.06 -8.55 9.09
N ARG A 40 13.50 -9.73 8.65
CA ARG A 40 12.86 -10.56 7.62
C ARG A 40 12.55 -9.78 6.34
N SER A 41 13.43 -8.84 6.03
CA SER A 41 13.25 -7.88 4.95
C SER A 41 14.46 -7.83 4.04
N PHE A 42 14.24 -7.50 2.78
CA PHE A 42 15.32 -7.36 1.81
C PHE A 42 15.00 -6.28 0.80
N ARG A 43 16.04 -5.59 0.35
CA ARG A 43 15.97 -4.49 -0.60
C ARG A 43 16.50 -4.92 -1.94
N LEU A 44 15.72 -4.64 -2.96
CA LEU A 44 16.12 -4.90 -4.33
C LEU A 44 15.67 -3.79 -5.26
N ASP A 45 16.49 -3.59 -6.28
CA ASP A 45 16.27 -2.65 -7.36
C ASP A 45 15.58 -3.38 -8.49
N VAL A 46 14.40 -2.91 -8.87
CA VAL A 46 13.60 -3.53 -9.93
C VAL A 46 13.36 -2.52 -11.04
N PRO A 47 13.68 -2.86 -12.29
CA PRO A 47 13.49 -1.92 -13.39
C PRO A 47 12.01 -1.64 -13.71
N SER A 48 11.09 -2.54 -13.33
CA SER A 48 9.66 -2.42 -13.60
C SER A 48 8.81 -3.31 -12.68
N GLY A 49 7.52 -2.98 -12.53
CA GLY A 49 6.58 -3.81 -11.76
C GLY A 49 6.49 -5.25 -12.29
N ALA A 50 6.59 -5.45 -13.60
CA ALA A 50 6.60 -6.79 -14.21
C ALA A 50 7.82 -7.63 -13.79
N ALA A 51 9.00 -7.02 -13.63
CA ALA A 51 10.17 -7.72 -13.13
C ALA A 51 10.03 -8.08 -11.65
N PHE A 52 9.30 -7.27 -10.87
CA PHE A 52 8.95 -7.63 -9.50
C PHE A 52 7.97 -8.81 -9.47
N ASP A 53 6.91 -8.78 -10.28
CA ASP A 53 5.94 -9.87 -10.31
C ASP A 53 6.61 -11.19 -10.72
N ALA A 54 7.62 -11.13 -11.61
CA ALA A 54 8.47 -12.26 -11.94
C ALA A 54 9.38 -12.72 -10.78
N VAL A 55 9.97 -11.79 -10.01
CA VAL A 55 10.73 -12.13 -8.79
C VAL A 55 9.82 -12.74 -7.72
N ALA A 56 8.65 -12.16 -7.48
CA ALA A 56 7.68 -12.65 -6.51
C ALA A 56 7.22 -14.07 -6.86
N ALA A 57 6.92 -14.34 -8.13
CA ALA A 57 6.59 -15.67 -8.62
C ALA A 57 7.75 -16.65 -8.44
N ALA A 58 8.97 -16.26 -8.83
CA ALA A 58 10.15 -17.10 -8.70
C ALA A 58 10.51 -17.40 -7.23
N LEU A 59 10.31 -16.44 -6.33
CA LEU A 59 10.51 -16.64 -4.89
C LEU A 59 9.42 -17.53 -4.28
N ALA A 60 8.16 -17.38 -4.69
CA ALA A 60 7.08 -18.26 -4.26
C ALA A 60 7.30 -19.72 -4.71
N ASP A 61 7.80 -19.93 -5.94
CA ASP A 61 8.16 -21.25 -6.46
C ASP A 61 9.32 -21.90 -5.67
N GLU A 62 10.25 -21.09 -5.17
CA GLU A 62 11.34 -21.52 -4.28
C GLU A 62 10.92 -21.70 -2.81
N GLY A 63 9.65 -21.42 -2.49
CA GLY A 63 9.10 -21.56 -1.13
C GLY A 63 9.29 -20.33 -0.22
N TYR A 64 9.54 -19.16 -0.80
CA TYR A 64 9.64 -17.88 -0.10
C TYR A 64 8.53 -16.91 -0.56
N PRO A 65 7.26 -17.13 -0.17
CA PRO A 65 6.20 -16.19 -0.48
C PRO A 65 6.50 -14.81 0.13
N LEU A 66 6.19 -13.75 -0.62
CA LEU A 66 6.28 -12.39 -0.09
C LEU A 66 5.15 -12.17 0.93
N GLY A 67 5.52 -11.83 2.17
CA GLY A 67 4.58 -11.58 3.26
C GLY A 67 3.99 -10.17 3.21
N GLY A 68 2.77 -10.03 3.72
CA GLY A 68 2.13 -8.73 3.91
C GLY A 68 2.79 -7.93 5.05
N PRO A 69 2.44 -6.64 5.22
CA PRO A 69 2.98 -5.81 6.33
C PRO A 69 2.60 -6.33 7.73
N GLU A 70 1.78 -7.37 7.85
CA GLU A 70 1.50 -8.10 9.09
C GLU A 70 2.69 -8.95 9.58
N ASP A 71 3.62 -9.30 8.69
CA ASP A 71 4.83 -10.05 8.99
C ASP A 71 6.05 -9.17 9.33
N ALA A 72 5.93 -7.85 9.13
CA ALA A 72 6.92 -6.90 9.64
C ALA A 72 6.87 -6.90 11.18
N PRO A 73 8.02 -6.86 11.89
CA PRO A 73 8.03 -6.80 13.35
C PRO A 73 7.30 -5.53 13.80
N THR A 74 6.01 -5.67 14.09
CA THR A 74 5.19 -4.66 14.72
C THR A 74 5.66 -4.57 16.17
N GLY A 75 6.58 -3.64 16.40
CA GLY A 75 6.84 -3.15 17.74
C GLY A 75 5.53 -2.69 18.35
N GLY A 76 5.00 -3.52 19.25
CA GLY A 76 4.02 -3.26 20.31
C GLY A 76 2.97 -2.18 20.04
N GLY A 77 1.71 -2.61 19.85
CA GLY A 77 0.57 -1.71 19.92
C GLY A 77 -0.74 -2.47 19.95
N MET A 78 -1.12 -2.99 21.11
CA MET A 78 -2.42 -3.61 21.34
C MET A 78 -3.55 -2.64 21.00
N ALA A 79 -4.30 -2.91 19.93
CA ALA A 79 -5.67 -2.43 19.80
C ALA A 79 -6.60 -3.58 20.15
N SER A 80 -6.81 -3.76 21.46
CA SER A 80 -7.91 -4.56 21.99
C SER A 80 -9.21 -4.13 21.34
N ALA A 81 -9.84 -5.07 20.64
CA ALA A 81 -11.25 -5.02 20.33
C ALA A 81 -12.03 -4.97 21.65
N VAL A 82 -12.52 -3.79 22.02
CA VAL A 82 -13.58 -3.65 23.03
C VAL A 82 -14.83 -3.22 22.28
N ASN A 83 -15.70 -4.20 22.04
CA ASN A 83 -17.09 -3.96 21.66
C ASN A 83 -17.81 -3.27 22.83
N VAL A 84 -17.93 -1.95 22.79
CA VAL A 84 -18.91 -1.24 23.61
C VAL A 84 -20.15 -1.00 22.76
N THR A 85 -21.12 -1.90 22.90
CA THR A 85 -22.50 -1.68 22.43
C THR A 85 -23.12 -0.56 23.26
N LEU A 86 -23.03 0.68 22.78
CA LEU A 86 -23.81 1.81 23.29
C LEU A 86 -25.16 1.86 22.56
N MET A 87 -26.23 1.74 23.33
CA MET A 87 -27.62 1.95 22.90
C MET A 87 -27.83 3.37 22.33
N PRO A 88 -28.74 3.56 21.36
CA PRO A 88 -28.94 4.86 20.72
C PRO A 88 -29.81 5.76 21.61
N MET A 89 -29.22 6.89 22.06
CA MET A 89 -30.00 8.01 22.58
C MET A 89 -30.47 8.86 21.39
N ALA A 90 -31.79 8.94 21.23
CA ALA A 90 -32.47 9.76 20.25
C ALA A 90 -32.05 11.24 20.34
N GLY A 91 -31.71 11.85 19.20
CA GLY A 91 -31.54 13.32 19.12
C GLY A 91 -30.50 13.88 18.16
N ALA A 92 -29.81 13.09 17.34
CA ALA A 92 -28.93 13.65 16.30
C ALA A 92 -29.68 13.78 14.98
N ALA A 93 -29.69 15.00 14.42
CA ALA A 93 -30.09 15.26 13.03
C ALA A 93 -29.41 14.26 12.08
N PRO A 94 -30.03 13.87 10.95
CA PRO A 94 -29.40 12.94 10.02
C PRO A 94 -28.07 13.53 9.55
N ALA A 95 -26.97 12.92 9.96
CA ALA A 95 -25.67 13.22 9.40
C ALA A 95 -25.82 13.14 7.87
N LYS A 96 -25.48 14.23 7.17
CA LYS A 96 -25.38 14.23 5.70
C LYS A 96 -24.67 12.93 5.32
N ARG A 97 -25.30 12.09 4.49
CA ARG A 97 -24.71 10.83 4.04
C ARG A 97 -23.27 11.13 3.63
N ALA A 98 -22.31 10.68 4.44
CA ALA A 98 -20.90 10.88 4.14
C ALA A 98 -20.66 10.20 2.80
N PHE A 99 -20.14 10.95 1.83
CA PHE A 99 -19.75 10.37 0.56
C PHE A 99 -18.67 9.33 0.85
N VAL A 100 -18.89 8.09 0.43
CA VAL A 100 -17.92 7.01 0.56
C VAL A 100 -17.36 6.74 -0.83
N PRO A 101 -16.09 7.10 -1.12
CA PRO A 101 -15.46 6.77 -2.38
C PRO A 101 -15.31 5.25 -2.53
N THR A 102 -15.35 4.80 -3.77
CA THR A 102 -15.02 3.42 -4.17
C THR A 102 -13.61 3.43 -4.73
N TYR A 103 -12.78 2.44 -4.43
CA TYR A 103 -11.44 2.28 -5.01
C TYR A 103 -11.36 0.92 -5.72
N ALA A 104 -10.96 0.91 -6.98
CA ALA A 104 -10.81 -0.28 -7.81
C ALA A 104 -9.41 -0.31 -8.44
N PRO A 105 -8.44 -1.00 -7.81
CA PRO A 105 -7.11 -1.18 -8.36
C PRO A 105 -7.11 -2.07 -9.60
N GLN A 106 -6.33 -1.67 -10.59
CA GLN A 106 -6.06 -2.42 -11.81
C GLN A 106 -4.54 -2.51 -12.00
N ALA A 107 -4.03 -3.71 -12.32
CA ALA A 107 -2.59 -3.91 -12.47
C ALA A 107 -2.06 -3.14 -13.69
N THR A 108 -0.90 -2.51 -13.53
CA THR A 108 -0.16 -1.88 -14.64
C THR A 108 1.28 -2.36 -14.65
N SER A 109 2.01 -2.06 -15.73
CA SER A 109 3.41 -2.48 -15.91
C SER A 109 4.37 -1.86 -14.88
N THR A 110 4.00 -0.73 -14.26
CA THR A 110 4.79 -0.01 -13.24
C THR A 110 4.19 -0.10 -11.84
N GLY A 111 2.93 -0.52 -11.70
CA GLY A 111 2.25 -0.54 -10.41
C GLY A 111 0.78 -0.89 -10.52
N ALA A 112 -0.08 0.03 -10.10
CA ALA A 112 -1.51 -0.10 -10.24
C ALA A 112 -2.17 1.25 -10.54
N ASP A 113 -3.20 1.20 -11.37
CA ASP A 113 -4.13 2.30 -11.56
C ASP A 113 -5.31 2.08 -10.60
N VAL A 114 -5.49 2.96 -9.65
CA VAL A 114 -6.59 2.89 -8.69
C VAL A 114 -7.70 3.80 -9.17
N VAL A 115 -8.71 3.23 -9.83
CA VAL A 115 -9.89 3.98 -10.24
C VAL A 115 -10.71 4.32 -9.00
N TYR A 116 -11.05 5.59 -8.82
CA TYR A 116 -11.83 6.01 -7.66
C TYR A 116 -13.04 6.88 -7.99
N SER A 117 -14.05 6.83 -7.12
CA SER A 117 -15.19 7.75 -7.21
C SER A 117 -14.96 8.99 -6.36
N CYS A 118 -15.43 10.12 -6.88
CA CYS A 118 -15.19 11.45 -6.33
C CYS A 118 -16.50 12.10 -5.84
N PRO A 119 -16.46 12.94 -4.77
CA PRO A 119 -17.63 13.66 -4.28
C PRO A 119 -18.33 14.55 -5.31
N CYS A 120 -17.63 14.97 -6.38
CA CYS A 120 -18.22 15.75 -7.47
C CYS A 120 -19.09 14.92 -8.42
N GLY A 121 -19.11 13.59 -8.27
CA GLY A 121 -19.86 12.66 -9.11
C GLY A 121 -19.03 11.98 -10.21
N SER A 122 -17.74 12.32 -10.36
CA SER A 122 -16.84 11.59 -11.27
C SER A 122 -16.55 10.19 -10.72
N THR A 123 -16.52 9.20 -11.61
CA THR A 123 -16.18 7.80 -11.30
C THR A 123 -15.08 7.25 -12.21
N THR A 124 -14.42 8.14 -12.95
CA THR A 124 -13.38 7.80 -13.93
C THR A 124 -12.02 8.36 -13.54
N GLU A 125 -11.90 8.94 -12.35
CA GLU A 125 -10.62 9.42 -11.85
C GLU A 125 -9.72 8.23 -11.54
N VAL A 126 -8.43 8.37 -11.86
CA VAL A 126 -7.45 7.30 -11.72
C VAL A 126 -6.27 7.84 -10.95
N PHE A 127 -5.97 7.21 -9.81
CA PHE A 127 -4.71 7.45 -9.10
C PHE A 127 -3.65 6.50 -9.63
N HIS A 128 -2.57 7.04 -10.18
CA HIS A 128 -1.48 6.23 -10.72
C HIS A 128 -0.49 5.86 -9.62
N TYR A 129 -0.66 4.67 -9.04
CA TYR A 129 0.28 4.13 -8.07
C TYR A 129 1.50 3.55 -8.77
N ASP A 130 2.63 4.23 -8.64
CA ASP A 130 3.88 3.82 -9.27
C ASP A 130 4.79 3.13 -8.24
N ARG A 131 4.94 1.80 -8.33
CA ARG A 131 5.79 1.02 -7.40
C ARG A 131 7.27 1.43 -7.48
N SER A 132 7.70 2.11 -8.54
CA SER A 132 9.06 2.62 -8.66
C SER A 132 9.33 3.84 -7.78
N ARG A 133 8.28 4.49 -7.25
CA ARG A 133 8.42 5.68 -6.41
C ARG A 133 8.41 5.29 -4.95
N ALA A 134 9.50 5.65 -4.25
CA ALA A 134 9.58 5.54 -2.79
C ALA A 134 8.45 6.31 -2.09
N GLU A 135 8.02 7.43 -2.68
CA GLU A 135 6.91 8.24 -2.18
C GLU A 135 5.91 8.56 -3.29
N GLN A 136 4.66 8.15 -3.10
CA GLN A 136 3.56 8.62 -3.93
C GLN A 136 3.22 10.07 -3.59
N LYS A 137 2.77 10.87 -4.55
CA LYS A 137 2.32 12.24 -4.30
C LYS A 137 0.80 12.28 -4.23
N PRO A 138 0.20 13.13 -3.37
CA PRO A 138 -1.23 13.39 -3.43
C PRO A 138 -1.62 13.90 -4.82
N GLU A 139 -2.66 13.33 -5.39
CA GLU A 139 -3.28 13.83 -6.61
C GLU A 139 -4.43 14.75 -6.26
N ALA A 140 -4.40 15.95 -6.84
CA ALA A 140 -5.41 16.96 -6.62
C ALA A 140 -6.33 17.03 -7.85
N CYS A 141 -7.61 16.73 -7.64
CA CYS A 141 -8.66 16.97 -8.62
C CYS A 141 -9.79 17.73 -7.90
N CYS A 142 -10.54 18.62 -8.57
CA CYS A 142 -11.76 19.26 -8.04
C CYS A 142 -11.81 19.56 -6.51
N ASN A 143 -10.87 20.34 -5.97
CA ASN A 143 -10.77 20.72 -4.54
C ASN A 143 -10.68 19.56 -3.52
N HIS A 144 -10.34 18.36 -3.97
CA HIS A 144 -10.02 17.22 -3.12
C HIS A 144 -8.62 16.71 -3.44
N GLN A 145 -8.08 15.94 -2.50
CA GLN A 145 -6.77 15.32 -2.57
C GLN A 145 -6.99 13.82 -2.36
N VAL A 146 -6.44 12.99 -3.23
CA VAL A 146 -6.40 11.54 -3.05
C VAL A 146 -4.96 11.11 -2.93
N LEU A 147 -4.72 10.17 -2.03
CA LEU A 147 -3.42 9.54 -1.90
C LEU A 147 -3.62 8.06 -1.64
N VAL A 148 -2.88 7.24 -2.39
CA VAL A 148 -2.74 5.81 -2.14
C VAL A 148 -1.29 5.55 -1.72
N ALA A 149 -1.07 5.26 -0.45
CA ALA A 149 0.25 5.03 0.16
C ALA A 149 0.09 4.38 1.55
N PRO A 150 1.11 3.72 2.11
CA PRO A 150 1.02 3.08 3.45
C PRO A 150 0.57 4.01 4.59
N ASP A 151 0.76 5.33 4.46
CA ASP A 151 0.46 6.36 5.45
C ASP A 151 -0.40 7.51 4.86
N ALA A 152 -1.21 7.19 3.85
CA ALA A 152 -1.94 8.16 3.04
C ALA A 152 -2.73 9.19 3.86
N ALA A 153 -3.50 8.74 4.85
CA ALA A 153 -4.33 9.59 5.68
C ALA A 153 -3.48 10.49 6.60
N ALA A 154 -2.37 9.99 7.13
CA ALA A 154 -1.46 10.81 7.93
C ALA A 154 -0.88 11.94 7.08
N ARG A 155 -0.45 11.62 5.85
CA ARG A 155 0.09 12.60 4.89
C ARG A 155 -0.94 13.60 4.39
N LEU A 156 -2.18 13.19 4.17
CA LEU A 156 -3.23 14.15 3.79
C LEU A 156 -3.62 15.10 4.93
N ARG A 157 -3.53 14.66 6.20
CA ARG A 157 -3.79 15.52 7.36
C ARG A 157 -2.75 16.63 7.56
N THR A 158 -1.56 16.49 6.99
CA THR A 158 -0.53 17.55 7.05
C THR A 158 -0.79 18.67 6.04
N LEU A 159 -1.71 18.47 5.08
CA LEU A 159 -2.08 19.49 4.11
C LEU A 159 -2.95 20.55 4.78
N GLU A 160 -2.47 21.79 4.80
CA GLU A 160 -3.23 22.92 5.34
C GLU A 160 -4.49 23.19 4.50
N GLY A 161 -5.62 23.42 5.17
CA GLY A 161 -6.90 23.71 4.53
C GLY A 161 -7.63 22.50 3.96
N TYR A 162 -7.15 21.28 4.22
CA TYR A 162 -7.83 20.04 3.84
C TYR A 162 -8.27 19.23 5.07
N GLU A 163 -9.36 18.50 4.90
CA GLU A 163 -9.90 17.56 5.88
C GLU A 163 -10.05 16.19 5.26
N VAL A 164 -9.44 15.18 5.88
CA VAL A 164 -9.61 13.79 5.47
C VAL A 164 -11.04 13.35 5.75
N ILE A 165 -11.76 12.99 4.69
CA ILE A 165 -13.16 12.56 4.74
C ILE A 165 -13.32 11.04 4.65
N ASP A 166 -12.32 10.34 4.13
CA ASP A 166 -12.34 8.90 3.95
C ASP A 166 -10.93 8.29 4.03
N VAL A 167 -10.86 7.10 4.63
CA VAL A 167 -9.66 6.27 4.72
C VAL A 167 -10.07 4.81 4.58
N GLN A 168 -9.57 4.13 3.57
CA GLN A 168 -9.86 2.73 3.28
C GLN A 168 -8.58 1.94 3.04
N ARG A 169 -8.60 0.64 3.35
CA ARG A 169 -7.55 -0.28 2.94
C ARG A 169 -7.96 -0.95 1.65
N VAL A 170 -7.10 -0.84 0.64
CA VAL A 170 -7.36 -1.34 -0.70
C VAL A 170 -6.33 -2.41 -1.02
N THR A 171 -6.80 -3.61 -1.35
CA THR A 171 -5.93 -4.71 -1.75
C THR A 171 -5.46 -4.47 -3.18
N MET A 172 -4.16 -4.27 -3.34
CA MET A 172 -3.55 -4.08 -4.65
C MET A 172 -3.55 -5.38 -5.47
N PRO A 173 -3.37 -5.30 -6.80
CA PRO A 173 -3.41 -6.48 -7.67
C PRO A 173 -2.36 -7.55 -7.33
N TRP A 174 -1.27 -7.18 -6.66
CA TRP A 174 -0.24 -8.09 -6.15
C TRP A 174 -0.52 -8.60 -4.72
N GLY A 175 -1.74 -8.42 -4.22
CA GLY A 175 -2.21 -8.93 -2.93
C GLY A 175 -1.90 -8.05 -1.70
N GLN A 176 -1.12 -6.99 -1.84
CA GLN A 176 -0.75 -6.12 -0.71
C GLN A 176 -1.85 -5.12 -0.37
N PRO A 177 -2.30 -5.02 0.89
CA PRO A 177 -3.18 -3.95 1.32
C PRO A 177 -2.40 -2.64 1.43
N VAL A 178 -2.91 -1.58 0.80
CA VAL A 178 -2.37 -0.21 0.89
C VAL A 178 -3.49 0.73 1.34
N GLU A 179 -3.15 1.76 2.10
CA GLU A 179 -4.12 2.76 2.52
C GLU A 179 -4.43 3.72 1.35
N ALA A 180 -5.71 3.90 1.06
CA ALA A 180 -6.24 4.91 0.17
C ALA A 180 -7.01 5.92 1.02
N ALA A 181 -6.64 7.19 0.94
CA ALA A 181 -7.27 8.25 1.68
C ALA A 181 -7.70 9.38 0.75
N MET A 182 -8.79 10.04 1.13
CA MET A 182 -9.31 11.21 0.43
C MET A 182 -9.53 12.36 1.41
N ALA A 183 -9.09 13.55 1.03
CA ALA A 183 -9.34 14.78 1.75
C ALA A 183 -10.02 15.82 0.87
N VAL A 184 -10.92 16.61 1.44
CA VAL A 184 -11.57 17.74 0.75
C VAL A 184 -11.12 19.04 1.37
N ARG A 185 -11.11 20.11 0.59
CA ARG A 185 -10.82 21.44 1.10
C ARG A 185 -11.91 21.88 2.09
N ARG A 186 -11.50 22.41 3.23
CA ARG A 186 -12.38 23.02 4.25
C ARG A 186 -12.94 24.37 3.80
#